data_AF-A0A956WP69-F1
#
_entry.id   AF-A0A956WP69-F1
#
_cell.length_a   1.000
_cell.length_b   1.000
_cell.length_c   1.000
_cell.angle_alpha   90.00
_cell.angle_beta   90.00
_cell.angle_gamma   90.00
#
_symmetry.space_group_name_H-M   'P 1'
#
loop_
_entity.id
_entity.type
_entity.pdbx_description
1 polymer ?
#
loop_
_entity_poly.entity_id
_entity_poly.type
_entity_poly.pdbx_seq_one_letter_code
_entity_poly.pdbx_strand_id
1 'polypeptide(L)' 'MSDHRPDSHSWPANALIISAATTGSWPTKAQNPNVPTTPEEIAAAAVACGDAGAAIVHIHVRDEQERV' A
#
# COMPACT_ATOMS: atom_id res chain seq x y z
N MET A 1 9.92 15.48 -12.54
CA MET A 1 9.84 14.03 -12.28
C MET A 1 8.88 13.49 -13.32
N SER A 2 9.39 12.74 -14.29
CA SER A 2 8.56 12.15 -15.35
C SER A 2 7.63 11.12 -14.70
N ASP A 3 6.33 11.31 -14.88
CA ASP A 3 5.32 10.33 -14.50
C ASP A 3 5.62 9.03 -15.26
N HIS A 4 6.14 8.03 -14.53
CA HIS A 4 6.47 6.71 -15.07
C HIS A 4 5.25 5.79 -15.11
N ARG A 5 4.03 6.32 -14.92
CA ARG A 5 2.83 5.50 -15.10
C ARG A 5 2.82 4.98 -16.54
N PRO A 6 2.88 3.64 -16.72
CA PRO A 6 2.73 3.07 -18.06
C PRO A 6 1.39 3.55 -18.60
N ASP A 7 1.41 3.94 -19.87
CA ASP A 7 0.24 4.15 -20.70
C ASP A 7 -0.80 3.07 -20.37
N SER A 8 -2.01 3.51 -20.01
CA SER A 8 -3.07 2.73 -19.34
C SER A 8 -3.64 1.56 -20.15
N HIS A 9 -2.97 1.15 -21.21
CA HIS A 9 -3.46 0.23 -22.22
C HIS A 9 -2.52 -0.96 -22.34
N SER A 10 -2.79 -1.92 -21.46
CA SER A 10 -2.25 -3.29 -21.36
C SER A 10 -0.84 -3.43 -20.79
N TRP A 11 -0.80 -4.04 -19.60
CA TRP A 11 0.42 -4.62 -19.05
C TRP A 11 0.87 -5.75 -19.99
N PRO A 12 2.19 -5.99 -20.14
CA PRO A 12 2.65 -7.13 -20.94
C PRO A 12 2.08 -8.43 -20.37
N ALA A 13 1.84 -9.42 -21.23
CA ALA A 13 1.20 -10.68 -20.83
C ALA A 13 1.96 -11.44 -19.72
N ASN A 14 3.25 -11.16 -19.55
CA ASN A 14 4.13 -11.71 -18.52
C ASN A 14 4.48 -10.67 -17.42
N ALA A 15 3.71 -9.61 -17.26
CA ALA A 15 3.93 -8.62 -16.22
C ALA A 15 3.92 -9.26 -14.83
N LEU A 16 4.92 -8.93 -14.01
CA LEU A 16 4.92 -9.31 -12.61
C LEU A 16 3.93 -8.43 -11.84
N ILE A 17 2.86 -9.03 -11.34
CA ILE A 17 1.89 -8.34 -10.48
C ILE A 17 2.43 -8.30 -9.05
N ILE A 18 2.64 -7.10 -8.52
CA ILE A 18 3.06 -6.88 -7.13
C ILE A 18 1.88 -6.34 -6.33
N SER A 19 1.51 -7.03 -5.25
CA SER A 19 0.55 -6.55 -4.26
C SER A 19 1.28 -6.07 -3.01
N ALA A 20 1.02 -4.84 -2.58
CA ALA A 20 1.58 -4.27 -1.36
C ALA A 20 0.58 -4.41 -0.20
N ALA A 21 0.95 -5.16 0.84
CA ALA A 21 0.21 -5.25 2.10
C ALA A 21 0.86 -4.32 3.13
N THR A 22 0.26 -3.16 3.38
CA THR A 22 0.91 -2.05 4.11
C THR A 22 0.68 -2.10 5.63
N THR A 23 -0.50 -2.56 6.06
CA THR A 23 -0.93 -2.51 7.47
C THR A 23 -0.96 -3.89 8.12
N GLY A 24 -1.70 -4.84 7.53
CA GLY A 24 -1.94 -6.17 8.11
C GLY A 24 -2.70 -6.14 9.44
N SER A 25 -2.82 -7.29 10.12
CA SER A 25 -3.47 -7.44 11.45
C SER A 25 -2.50 -7.61 12.62
N TRP A 26 -1.23 -7.90 12.33
CA TRP A 26 -0.24 -8.25 13.34
C TRP A 26 0.72 -7.11 13.75
N PRO A 27 1.31 -6.34 12.81
CA PRO A 27 2.25 -5.28 13.17
C PRO A 27 1.58 -4.17 13.98
N THR A 28 2.32 -3.57 14.92
CA THR A 28 1.87 -2.42 15.73
C THR A 28 2.86 -1.25 15.60
N LYS A 29 2.41 -0.02 15.92
CA LYS A 29 3.32 1.15 15.91
C LYS A 29 4.44 1.05 16.95
N ALA A 30 4.22 0.29 18.02
CA ALA A 30 5.25 0.00 19.01
C ALA A 30 6.42 -0.84 18.43
N GLN A 31 6.14 -1.71 17.47
CA GLN A 31 7.16 -2.51 16.78
C GLN A 31 7.83 -1.74 15.65
N ASN A 32 7.05 -0.96 14.89
CA ASN A 32 7.54 -0.07 13.85
C ASN A 32 6.64 1.17 13.76
N PRO A 33 7.13 2.37 14.07
CA PRO A 33 6.32 3.59 14.08
C PRO A 33 5.74 3.95 12.70
N ASN A 34 6.30 3.38 11.62
CA ASN A 34 5.85 3.61 10.25
C ASN A 34 4.70 2.68 9.83
N VAL A 35 4.20 1.79 10.69
CA VAL A 35 3.00 1.00 10.38
C VAL A 35 1.82 1.97 10.23
N PRO A 36 1.14 2.02 9.07
CA PRO A 36 0.01 2.90 8.86
C PRO A 36 -1.23 2.31 9.54
N THR A 37 -1.79 3.02 10.52
CA THR A 37 -2.97 2.58 11.28
C THR A 37 -4.17 3.51 11.15
N THR A 38 -3.95 4.80 10.86
CA THR A 38 -5.05 5.74 10.59
C THR A 38 -5.50 5.70 9.13
N PRO A 39 -6.75 6.08 8.80
CA PRO A 39 -7.20 6.18 7.41
C PRO A 39 -6.30 7.04 6.52
N GLU A 40 -5.82 8.18 7.03
CA GLU A 40 -4.94 9.09 6.30
C GLU A 40 -3.57 8.46 6.03
N GLU A 41 -2.99 7.76 7.02
CA GLU A 41 -1.73 7.04 6.86
C GLU A 41 -1.86 5.89 5.86
N ILE A 42 -2.96 5.14 5.92
CA ILE A 42 -3.26 4.03 5.00
C ILE A 42 -3.38 4.56 3.57
N ALA A 43 -4.11 5.66 3.37
CA ALA A 43 -4.26 6.29 2.06
C ALA A 43 -2.90 6.78 1.51
N ALA A 44 -2.10 7.46 2.34
CA ALA A 44 -0.78 7.93 1.94
C ALA A 44 0.16 6.77 1.56
N ALA A 45 0.15 5.68 2.35
CA ALA A 45 0.93 4.48 2.06
C ALA A 45 0.48 3.82 0.75
N ALA A 46 -0.83 3.72 0.50
CA ALA A 46 -1.36 3.15 -0.73
C ALA A 46 -0.93 3.93 -1.97
N VAL A 47 -1.00 5.27 -1.92
CA VAL A 47 -0.53 6.14 -3.01
C VAL A 47 0.97 5.98 -3.23
N ALA A 48 1.77 6.00 -2.16
CA ALA A 48 3.21 5.82 -2.26
C ALA A 48 3.60 4.46 -2.85
N CYS A 49 2.89 3.38 -2.48
CA CYS A 49 3.09 2.06 -3.09
C CYS A 49 2.73 2.06 -4.59
N GLY A 50 1.63 2.72 -4.97
CA GLY A 50 1.24 2.86 -6.37
C GLY A 50 2.27 3.64 -7.19
N ASP A 51 2.75 4.77 -6.69
CA ASP A 51 3.79 5.58 -7.33
C ASP A 51 5.15 4.84 -7.40
N ALA A 52 5.40 3.92 -6.46
CA ALA A 52 6.55 3.01 -6.49
C ALA A 52 6.39 1.81 -7.44
N GLY A 53 5.20 1.62 -8.03
CA GLY A 53 4.92 0.60 -9.04
C GLY A 53 4.12 -0.63 -8.56
N ALA A 54 3.52 -0.59 -7.37
CA ALA A 54 2.61 -1.66 -6.94
C ALA A 54 1.35 -1.68 -7.82
N ALA A 55 0.95 -2.89 -8.24
CA ALA A 55 -0.26 -3.13 -9.02
C ALA A 55 -1.53 -3.01 -8.17
N ILE A 56 -1.40 -3.46 -6.93
CA ILE A 56 -2.48 -3.69 -5.98
C ILE A 56 -2.00 -3.23 -4.60
N VAL A 57 -2.91 -2.67 -3.82
CA VAL A 57 -2.71 -2.46 -2.38
C VAL A 57 -3.75 -3.27 -1.63
N HIS A 58 -3.28 -4.16 -0.74
CA HIS A 58 -4.12 -4.97 0.14
C HIS A 58 -4.34 -4.24 1.47
N ILE A 59 -5.59 -3.92 1.78
CA ILE A 59 -5.94 -3.02 2.88
C ILE A 59 -6.54 -3.81 4.06
N HIS A 60 -6.02 -3.53 5.25
CA HIS A 60 -6.68 -3.79 6.53
C HIS A 60 -6.90 -2.45 7.21
N VAL A 61 -8.04 -2.28 7.87
CA VAL A 61 -8.30 -1.13 8.73
C VAL A 61 -8.04 -1.50 10.18
N ARG A 62 -7.73 -0.49 11.02
CA ARG A 62 -7.54 -0.65 12.46
C ARG A 62 -8.49 0.25 13.23
N ASP A 63 -8.92 -0.19 14.40
CA ASP A 63 -9.56 0.69 15.38
C ASP A 63 -8.53 1.55 16.14
N GLU A 64 -9.01 2.41 17.03
CA GLU A 64 -8.17 3.31 17.85
C GLU A 64 -7.21 2.55 18.78
N GLN A 65 -7.47 1.26 19.04
CA GLN A 65 -6.62 0.37 19.83
C GLN A 65 -5.69 -0.48 18.96
N GLU A 66 -5.55 -0.16 17.68
CA GLU A 66 -4.77 -0.89 16.67
C GLU A 66 -5.24 -2.34 16.44
N ARG A 67 -6.51 -2.66 16.64
CA ARG A 67 -7.09 -3.99 16.35
C ARG A 67 -7.79 -4.00 14.99
N VAL A 68 -7.87 -5.16 14.34
CA VAL A 68 -8.64 -5.36 13.10
C VAL A 68 -10.06 -5.78 13.43
#